data_AF-A0A1Z8UTH1-F1
#
_entry.id   AF-A0A1Z8UTH1-F1
#
_cell.length_a   1.000
_cell.length_b   1.000
_cell.length_c   1.000
_cell.angle_alpha   90.00
_cell.angle_beta   90.00
_cell.angle_gamma   90.00
#
_symmetry.space_group_name_H-M   'P 1'
#
loop_
_entity.id
_entity.type
_entity.pdbx_description
1 polymer ?
#
loop_
_entity_poly.entity_id
_entity_poly.type
_entity_poly.pdbx_seq_one_letter_code
_entity_poly.pdbx_strand_id
1 'polypeptide(L)'
;GGGDGGGGHDPLAQTFISAGQNGVFITSIDLYFQTAGTRPVILQIVNTVEGHPSHKIITQKILDVKDLNVSDDASVPTRFYFDSPVYLTDDIEYAFLIKVDEPGCRVFFSEVGQTNLTDNRIVSSNPLKGTLFLSQNGQTWTPHQYRDVKFTLNRAEFDTTATGNPIFVNNALPKRTLNSNPFQCATGTNKVRVTHLNHGFKDNDFVTFSGVLDGFYGANSTTQGIQADALNGQHQVTETTIDTYIITLDNADITGTNSVLGNDFFGGETVKATYQLAGDLVQPSVSQLKFPQTSTVYRYTGMSSGYSKQGVVTVQENDNYYPSLRHLIASEENAVVKLTGGRANNIISGTSAKLEVIMTSTNSFLSPVIDTERVSLCMTSNRITNYTRNNVNVTEIDDRALTASTGISFSGNTISATASGTIRDEFKTLDIGKEITISGSSNNNTTFTITDVTTDGSSIDVTPATTTETASASITVTQHENYFDGIAPEGTSNAANYLTKRFTLANPATALRIMFEANRPEPSVIDIYYKISSEGDVRDFDDIPYVKGTLEVSDNPDENRDLFREREYTISGLSAFSNCAIKMEFRSTSTTEVPRVRNLRVLALAL
;
A
#
# COMPACT_ATOMS: atom_id res chain seq x y z
N GLY A 1 52.01 39.03 13.38
CA GLY A 1 52.30 37.71 13.97
C GLY A 1 51.08 36.86 13.74
N GLY A 2 51.24 35.67 13.16
CA GLY A 2 50.15 34.76 12.84
C GLY A 2 49.36 34.39 14.10
N GLY A 3 48.04 34.52 14.00
CA GLY A 3 47.07 34.08 14.98
C GLY A 3 45.94 33.42 14.22
N ASP A 4 45.81 32.12 14.43
CA ASP A 4 44.75 31.25 13.94
C ASP A 4 43.40 31.78 14.45
N GLY A 5 42.68 32.49 13.58
CA GLY A 5 41.45 33.21 13.92
C GLY A 5 40.24 32.32 13.78
N GLY A 6 39.93 31.55 14.83
CA GLY A 6 38.60 30.96 14.98
C GLY A 6 37.56 32.07 14.89
N GLY A 7 36.76 32.06 13.82
CA GLY A 7 35.80 33.11 13.47
C GLY A 7 34.69 33.24 14.52
N GLY A 8 34.93 34.05 15.54
CA GLY A 8 33.88 34.64 16.35
C GLY A 8 33.26 35.77 15.55
N HIS A 9 32.04 35.56 15.05
CA HIS A 9 31.22 36.67 14.60
C HIS A 9 30.89 37.53 15.83
N ASP A 10 30.98 38.85 15.73
CA ASP A 10 30.51 39.79 16.76
C ASP A 10 29.05 40.17 16.44
N PRO A 11 28.04 39.44 16.93
CA PRO A 11 26.65 39.74 16.57
C PRO A 11 26.16 40.98 17.31
N LEU A 12 25.43 41.80 16.58
CA LEU A 12 24.50 42.76 17.14
C LEU A 12 23.14 42.10 17.24
N ALA A 13 22.48 42.15 18.40
CA ALA A 13 21.17 41.55 18.59
C ALA A 13 20.18 42.56 19.17
N GLN A 14 18.91 42.44 18.80
CA GLN A 14 17.82 43.23 19.37
C GLN A 14 16.68 42.28 19.73
N THR A 15 16.22 42.34 20.98
CA THR A 15 15.01 41.60 21.37
C THR A 15 13.75 42.36 20.99
N PHE A 16 12.67 41.61 20.74
CA PHE A 16 11.34 42.12 20.50
C PHE A 16 10.31 41.11 20.99
N ILE A 17 9.14 41.58 21.38
CA ILE A 17 8.01 40.72 21.75
C ILE A 17 7.08 40.63 20.55
N SER A 18 6.72 39.41 20.17
CA SER A 18 5.69 39.20 19.16
C SER A 18 4.33 39.61 19.74
N ALA A 19 3.75 40.69 19.23
CA ALA A 19 2.43 41.16 19.62
C ALA A 19 1.43 40.82 18.50
N GLY A 20 0.81 39.65 18.57
CA GLY A 20 -0.12 39.19 17.55
C GLY A 20 -1.11 38.21 18.14
N GLN A 21 -2.40 38.54 18.11
CA GLN A 21 -3.47 37.73 18.73
C GLN A 21 -3.38 36.25 18.29
N ASN A 22 -2.90 35.38 19.19
CA ASN A 22 -2.66 33.94 18.96
C ASN A 22 -1.50 33.55 18.01
N GLY A 23 -0.62 34.50 17.69
CA GLY A 23 0.59 34.33 16.87
C GLY A 23 0.55 35.10 15.56
N VAL A 24 1.68 35.13 14.85
CA VAL A 24 1.83 35.86 13.59
C VAL A 24 2.83 35.19 12.66
N PHE A 25 2.56 35.21 11.36
CA PHE A 25 3.56 34.88 10.34
C PHE A 25 4.35 36.12 9.92
N ILE A 26 5.69 36.08 10.03
CA ILE A 26 6.57 37.12 9.52
C ILE A 26 7.13 36.74 8.14
N THR A 27 7.27 37.71 7.25
CA THR A 27 7.71 37.49 5.86
C THR A 27 9.03 38.17 5.53
N SER A 28 9.33 39.28 6.20
CA SER A 28 10.59 40.00 6.03
C SER A 28 10.88 40.93 7.20
N ILE A 29 12.12 41.39 7.29
CA ILE A 29 12.52 42.49 8.18
C ILE A 29 13.29 43.54 7.37
N ASP A 30 12.99 44.80 7.62
CA ASP A 30 13.67 45.95 7.04
C ASP A 30 14.67 46.48 8.06
N LEU A 31 15.93 46.55 7.64
CA LEU A 31 17.04 47.10 8.42
C LEU A 31 17.65 48.30 7.68
N TYR A 32 18.22 49.24 8.43
CA TYR A 32 18.74 50.49 7.88
C TYR A 32 20.25 50.57 8.12
N PHE A 33 21.02 50.67 7.05
CA PHE A 33 22.48 50.70 7.08
C PHE A 33 23.02 52.08 6.71
N GLN A 34 24.03 52.56 7.45
CA GLN A 34 24.79 53.75 7.11
C GLN A 34 25.99 53.42 6.23
N THR A 35 26.64 52.29 6.50
CA THR A 35 27.83 51.85 5.76
C THR A 35 27.75 50.35 5.54
N ALA A 36 27.84 49.93 4.29
CA ALA A 36 27.96 48.53 3.91
C ALA A 36 29.42 48.08 4.00
N GLY A 37 29.63 46.85 4.45
CA GLY A 37 30.94 46.21 4.44
C GLY A 37 31.34 45.66 3.06
N THR A 38 32.35 44.80 3.00
CA THR A 38 32.75 44.02 1.82
C THR A 38 32.24 42.56 1.85
N ARG A 39 31.74 42.09 3.00
CA ARG A 39 31.22 40.73 3.22
C ARG A 39 29.70 40.70 3.39
N PRO A 40 29.05 39.57 3.04
CA PRO A 40 27.60 39.41 3.19
C PRO A 40 27.12 39.61 4.64
N VAL A 41 25.89 40.11 4.78
CA VAL A 41 25.23 40.27 6.07
C VAL A 41 24.37 39.03 6.33
N ILE A 42 24.57 38.40 7.48
CA ILE A 42 23.78 37.26 7.94
C ILE A 42 22.78 37.76 8.98
N LEU A 43 21.50 37.65 8.67
CA LEU A 43 20.41 37.90 9.58
C LEU A 43 19.87 36.57 10.13
N GLN A 44 19.73 36.47 11.45
CA GLN A 44 19.10 35.33 12.11
C GLN A 44 17.97 35.79 13.03
N ILE A 45 16.89 35.01 13.13
CA ILE A 45 15.91 35.15 14.20
C ILE A 45 16.08 33.97 15.15
N VAL A 46 16.12 34.24 16.45
CA VAL A 46 16.33 33.26 17.52
C VAL A 46 15.31 33.43 18.64
N ASN A 47 15.12 32.39 19.45
CA ASN A 47 14.42 32.51 20.73
C ASN A 47 15.28 33.26 21.75
N THR A 48 14.66 33.85 22.77
CA THR A 48 15.37 34.29 23.97
C THR A 48 15.33 33.22 25.09
N VAL A 49 16.34 33.20 25.94
CA VAL A 49 16.39 32.42 27.19
C VAL A 49 16.79 33.41 28.28
N GLU A 50 15.97 33.56 29.31
CA GLU A 50 16.17 34.53 30.41
C GLU A 50 16.38 35.98 29.92
N GLY A 51 15.72 36.37 28.82
CA GLY A 51 15.84 37.72 28.23
C GLY A 51 17.09 37.93 27.37
N HIS A 52 17.92 36.90 27.18
CA HIS A 52 19.11 36.96 26.32
C HIS A 52 18.90 36.17 25.01
N PRO A 53 19.49 36.60 23.87
CA PRO A 53 19.44 35.84 22.63
C PRO A 53 20.06 34.44 22.79
N SER A 54 19.31 33.41 22.41
CA SER A 54 19.77 32.01 22.47
C SER A 54 20.45 31.56 21.18
N HIS A 55 21.06 30.36 21.20
CA HIS A 55 21.62 29.72 20.01
C HIS A 55 20.58 28.99 19.14
N LYS A 56 19.30 28.94 19.55
CA LYS A 56 18.24 28.28 18.78
C LYS A 56 17.77 29.19 17.66
N ILE A 57 18.29 28.97 16.45
CA ILE A 57 17.92 29.68 15.23
C ILE A 57 16.56 29.17 14.73
N ILE A 58 15.63 30.10 14.49
CA ILE A 58 14.31 29.85 13.90
C ILE A 58 14.39 29.99 12.38
N THR A 59 15.02 31.06 11.92
CA THR A 59 15.26 31.31 10.49
C THR A 59 16.55 32.10 10.31
N GLN A 60 17.14 31.98 9.13
CA GLN A 60 18.33 32.72 8.72
C GLN A 60 18.18 33.20 7.28
N LYS A 61 18.61 34.42 7.00
CA LYS A 61 18.78 34.93 5.65
C LYS A 61 20.16 35.55 5.49
N ILE A 62 20.81 35.26 4.37
CA ILE A 62 22.07 35.88 3.98
C ILE A 62 21.77 36.83 2.84
N LEU A 63 22.28 38.06 2.91
CA LEU A 63 22.17 39.06 1.87
C LEU A 63 23.56 39.53 1.46
N ASP A 64 23.82 39.54 0.15
CA ASP A 64 25.08 40.03 -0.39
C ASP A 64 25.17 41.55 -0.27
N VAL A 65 26.39 42.07 -0.17
CA VAL A 65 26.66 43.52 -0.06
C VAL A 65 26.04 44.33 -1.19
N LYS A 66 26.04 43.78 -2.41
CA LYS A 66 25.47 44.44 -3.61
C LYS A 66 23.98 44.74 -3.48
N ASP A 67 23.27 44.00 -2.63
CA ASP A 67 21.83 44.11 -2.42
C ASP A 67 21.49 44.92 -1.15
N LEU A 68 22.51 45.48 -0.47
CA LEU A 68 22.34 46.38 0.66
C LEU A 68 22.10 47.81 0.19
N ASN A 69 21.04 48.41 0.72
CA ASN A 69 20.79 49.83 0.57
C ASN A 69 21.37 50.59 1.78
N VAL A 70 22.21 51.60 1.49
CA VAL A 70 22.79 52.48 2.50
C VAL A 70 22.25 53.90 2.36
N SER A 71 22.11 54.60 3.48
CA SER A 71 21.71 56.01 3.53
C SER A 71 22.38 56.71 4.71
N ASP A 72 22.60 58.03 4.62
CA ASP A 72 23.21 58.80 5.72
C ASP A 72 22.20 59.15 6.83
N ASP A 73 20.90 59.10 6.54
CA ASP A 73 19.80 59.59 7.37
C ASP A 73 18.80 58.49 7.79
N ALA A 74 19.12 57.23 7.50
CA ALA A 74 18.25 56.07 7.71
C ALA A 74 16.91 56.12 6.94
N SER A 75 16.84 56.83 5.82
CA SER A 75 15.61 56.92 5.00
C SER A 75 15.37 55.69 4.13
N VAL A 76 16.43 54.98 3.72
CA VAL A 76 16.32 53.86 2.76
C VAL A 76 16.43 52.51 3.48
N PRO A 77 15.40 51.64 3.43
CA PRO A 77 15.46 50.30 4.02
C PRO A 77 16.18 49.29 3.13
N THR A 78 16.86 48.34 3.77
CA THR A 78 17.28 47.08 3.18
C THR A 78 16.36 45.98 3.69
N ARG A 79 15.62 45.34 2.77
CA ARG A 79 14.63 44.31 3.11
C ARG A 79 15.22 42.91 3.02
N PHE A 80 15.18 42.18 4.12
CA PHE A 80 15.54 40.76 4.19
C PHE A 80 14.27 39.92 4.07
N TYR A 81 14.05 39.32 2.91
CA TYR A 81 12.97 38.36 2.70
C TYR A 81 13.36 36.97 3.22
N PHE A 82 12.51 36.38 4.04
CA PHE A 82 12.65 34.97 4.42
C PHE A 82 12.18 34.07 3.28
N ASP A 83 12.74 32.86 3.18
CA ASP A 83 12.41 31.93 2.09
C ASP A 83 10.97 31.40 2.19
N SER A 84 10.40 31.37 3.40
CA SER A 84 9.01 31.07 3.68
C SER A 84 8.52 31.90 4.88
N PRO A 85 7.20 32.16 5.01
CA PRO A 85 6.64 32.79 6.20
C PRO A 85 7.01 32.03 7.48
N VAL A 86 7.48 32.73 8.50
CA VAL A 86 7.93 32.14 9.77
C VAL A 86 6.91 32.40 10.86
N TYR A 87 6.41 31.36 11.52
CA TYR A 87 5.47 31.49 12.62
C TYR A 87 6.19 31.92 13.90
N LEU A 88 5.71 32.99 14.53
CA LEU A 88 6.10 33.42 15.87
C LEU A 88 4.88 33.37 16.80
N THR A 89 5.03 32.69 17.94
CA THR A 89 4.00 32.64 18.99
C THR A 89 3.81 34.01 19.63
N ASP A 90 2.57 34.32 20.01
CA ASP A 90 2.21 35.56 20.73
C ASP A 90 2.85 35.62 22.12
N ASP A 91 3.14 36.83 22.60
CA ASP A 91 3.65 37.13 23.94
C ASP A 91 4.95 36.39 24.31
N ILE A 92 5.68 35.89 23.30
CA ILE A 92 7.03 35.34 23.45
C ILE A 92 8.04 36.39 22.96
N GLU A 93 9.11 36.53 23.73
CA GLU A 93 10.26 37.34 23.36
C GLU A 93 11.19 36.58 22.40
N TYR A 94 11.51 37.22 21.29
CA TYR A 94 12.44 36.75 20.27
C TYR A 94 13.57 37.77 20.12
N ALA A 95 14.65 37.38 19.46
CA ALA A 95 15.71 38.30 19.07
C ALA A 95 16.06 38.12 17.60
N PHE A 96 16.40 39.20 16.91
CA PHE A 96 17.11 39.11 15.65
C PHE A 96 18.59 39.45 15.85
N LEU A 97 19.47 38.72 15.16
CA LEU A 97 20.91 38.91 15.16
C LEU A 97 21.36 39.36 13.78
N ILE A 98 22.20 40.38 13.75
CA ILE A 98 22.92 40.85 12.57
C ILE A 98 24.38 40.44 12.76
N LYS A 99 24.89 39.60 11.85
CA LYS A 99 26.27 39.11 11.84
C LYS A 99 26.95 39.54 10.55
N VAL A 100 28.16 40.06 10.68
CA VAL A 100 29.04 40.42 9.55
C VAL A 100 30.45 40.00 9.92
N ASP A 101 31.17 39.41 8.98
CA ASP A 101 32.50 38.81 9.22
C ASP A 101 33.63 39.82 9.04
N GLU A 102 33.38 41.09 9.37
CA GLU A 102 34.36 42.17 9.31
C GLU A 102 33.94 43.38 10.18
N PRO A 103 34.91 44.17 10.65
CA PRO A 103 34.61 45.47 11.24
C PRO A 103 34.26 46.49 10.14
N GLY A 104 33.27 47.36 10.39
CA GLY A 104 32.99 48.53 9.54
C GLY A 104 31.56 48.64 9.02
N CYS A 105 30.76 47.57 9.08
CA CYS A 105 29.33 47.65 8.81
C CYS A 105 28.62 48.46 9.91
N ARG A 106 27.82 49.45 9.53
CA ARG A 106 27.13 50.35 10.47
C ARG A 106 25.62 50.30 10.26
N VAL A 107 24.89 49.98 11.32
CA VAL A 107 23.42 49.93 11.38
C VAL A 107 22.90 51.10 12.21
N PHE A 108 21.77 51.67 11.82
CA PHE A 108 21.14 52.75 12.58
C PHE A 108 20.47 52.24 13.87
N PHE A 109 20.71 52.96 14.96
CA PHE A 109 20.02 52.79 16.24
C PHE A 109 19.55 54.17 16.74
N SER A 110 18.51 54.18 17.58
CA SER A 110 18.10 55.35 18.35
C SER A 110 18.64 55.27 19.77
N GLU A 111 19.09 56.39 20.33
CA GLU A 111 19.52 56.51 21.73
C GLU A 111 18.69 57.57 22.47
N VAL A 112 18.22 57.25 23.67
CA VAL A 112 17.40 58.17 24.47
C VAL A 112 18.20 59.42 24.82
N GLY A 113 17.62 60.60 24.57
CA GLY A 113 18.26 61.90 24.79
C GLY A 113 19.04 62.46 23.60
N GLN A 114 19.17 61.72 22.50
CA GLN A 114 19.76 62.22 21.24
C GLN A 114 18.67 62.77 20.29
N THR A 115 19.06 63.62 19.35
CA THR A 115 18.17 64.15 18.30
C THR A 115 18.02 63.14 17.16
N ASN A 116 16.79 62.89 16.74
CA ASN A 116 16.48 62.08 15.59
C ASN A 116 16.99 62.75 14.30
N LEU A 117 17.65 61.97 13.44
CA LEU A 117 18.34 62.46 12.22
C LEU A 117 17.37 63.01 11.17
N THR A 118 16.09 62.62 11.20
CA THR A 118 15.11 62.96 10.16
C THR A 118 14.23 64.17 10.52
N ASP A 119 13.98 64.45 11.81
CA ASP A 119 13.08 65.53 12.25
C ASP A 119 13.63 66.43 13.37
N ASN A 120 14.90 66.24 13.77
CA ASN A 120 15.59 67.02 14.82
C ASN A 120 14.88 67.05 16.18
N ARG A 121 13.91 66.16 16.44
CA ARG A 121 13.26 66.03 17.74
C ARG A 121 14.10 65.15 18.66
N ILE A 122 14.06 65.44 19.96
CA ILE A 122 14.73 64.61 20.97
C ILE A 122 13.96 63.30 21.14
N VAL A 123 14.68 62.17 21.12
CA VAL A 123 14.12 60.85 21.44
C VAL A 123 13.88 60.78 22.95
N SER A 124 12.61 60.95 23.35
CA SER A 124 12.21 61.11 24.76
C SER A 124 11.95 59.79 25.51
N SER A 125 11.81 58.66 24.80
CA SER A 125 11.60 57.34 25.39
C SER A 125 11.87 56.23 24.39
N ASN A 126 12.19 55.02 24.88
CA ASN A 126 12.33 53.85 24.02
C ASN A 126 10.95 53.37 23.55
N PRO A 127 10.69 53.25 22.24
CA PRO A 127 9.37 52.89 21.73
C PRO A 127 9.06 51.39 21.82
N LEU A 128 10.08 50.53 21.90
CA LEU A 128 9.92 49.07 21.96
C LEU A 128 10.21 48.55 23.38
N LYS A 129 9.58 47.43 23.75
CA LYS A 129 9.83 46.72 25.03
C LYS A 129 11.09 45.83 25.00
N GLY A 130 11.89 45.92 23.95
CA GLY A 130 13.08 45.10 23.73
C GLY A 130 14.36 45.73 24.29
N THR A 131 15.46 44.96 24.26
CA THR A 131 16.80 45.43 24.63
C THR A 131 17.78 45.12 23.51
N LEU A 132 18.65 46.09 23.18
CA LEU A 132 19.81 45.90 22.33
C LEU A 132 20.92 45.15 23.09
N PHE A 133 21.51 44.16 22.46
CA PHE A 133 22.67 43.44 22.98
C PHE A 133 23.84 43.50 21.99
N LEU A 134 25.03 43.77 22.53
CA LEU A 134 26.29 43.61 21.80
C LEU A 134 27.05 42.40 22.37
N SER A 135 27.66 41.61 21.50
CA SER A 135 28.51 40.49 21.92
C SER A 135 29.85 40.51 21.20
N GLN A 136 30.90 40.15 21.94
CA GLN A 136 32.27 39.96 21.41
C GLN A 136 32.53 38.53 20.92
N ASN A 137 31.57 37.61 21.10
CA ASN A 137 31.76 36.19 20.77
C ASN A 137 30.45 35.41 20.54
N GLY A 138 29.29 36.07 20.53
CA GLY A 138 27.97 35.42 20.45
C GLY A 138 27.62 34.55 21.67
N GLN A 139 28.34 34.69 22.79
CA GLN A 139 28.09 33.95 24.04
C GLN A 139 27.89 34.88 25.24
N THR A 140 28.68 35.94 25.37
CA THR A 140 28.52 36.95 26.42
C THR A 140 27.84 38.18 25.83
N TRP A 141 26.69 38.55 26.38
CA TRP A 141 25.85 39.65 25.89
C TRP A 141 25.93 40.84 26.84
N THR A 142 26.23 42.03 26.30
CA THR A 142 26.19 43.29 27.04
C THR A 142 24.88 44.02 26.71
N PRO A 143 23.95 44.20 27.67
CA PRO A 143 22.69 44.90 27.44
C PRO A 143 22.90 46.42 27.34
N HIS A 144 22.24 47.03 26.36
CA HIS A 144 22.18 48.49 26.18
C HIS A 144 20.71 48.94 26.27
N GLN A 145 20.26 49.28 27.48
CA GLN A 145 18.85 49.60 27.75
C GLN A 145 18.37 50.94 27.18
N TYR A 146 19.29 51.82 26.79
CA TYR A 146 18.97 53.15 26.24
C TYR A 146 19.07 53.23 24.72
N ARG A 147 19.31 52.09 24.05
CA ARG A 147 19.52 52.02 22.60
C ARG A 147 18.64 50.94 21.99
N ASP A 148 18.04 51.25 20.85
CA ASP A 148 17.25 50.32 20.04
C ASP A 148 17.67 50.41 18.57
N VAL A 149 17.79 49.27 17.89
CA VAL A 149 17.99 49.24 16.43
C VAL A 149 16.77 49.81 15.72
N LYS A 150 16.97 50.59 14.66
CA LYS A 150 15.88 50.95 13.75
C LYS A 150 15.57 49.76 12.85
N PHE A 151 14.37 49.19 12.96
CA PHE A 151 13.91 48.12 12.09
C PHE A 151 12.39 48.18 11.85
N THR A 152 11.94 47.54 10.78
CA THR A 152 10.51 47.25 10.56
C THR A 152 10.35 45.76 10.34
N LEU A 153 9.59 45.08 11.20
CA LEU A 153 9.26 43.66 11.01
C LEU A 153 7.93 43.54 10.27
N ASN A 154 7.95 42.92 9.09
CA ASN A 154 6.78 42.79 8.23
C ASN A 154 6.10 41.44 8.47
N ARG A 155 4.80 41.48 8.78
CA ARG A 155 3.95 40.30 8.91
C ARG A 155 3.18 40.00 7.63
N ALA A 156 2.75 38.76 7.47
CA ALA A 156 1.76 38.37 6.48
C ALA A 156 0.37 38.91 6.87
N GLU A 157 -0.42 39.23 5.85
CA GLU A 157 -1.84 39.54 5.97
C GLU A 157 -2.58 38.65 4.97
N PHE A 158 -3.27 37.63 5.48
CA PHE A 158 -4.04 36.66 4.72
C PHE A 158 -5.48 37.17 4.53
N ASP A 159 -6.01 36.95 3.33
CA ASP A 159 -7.41 37.23 3.02
C ASP A 159 -8.31 36.17 3.69
N THR A 160 -9.00 36.56 4.77
CA THR A 160 -9.90 35.68 5.52
C THR A 160 -11.24 35.42 4.81
N THR A 161 -11.52 36.13 3.70
CA THR A 161 -12.70 35.88 2.86
C THR A 161 -12.44 34.85 1.78
N ALA A 162 -11.16 34.65 1.42
CA ALA A 162 -10.74 33.64 0.48
C ALA A 162 -10.65 32.26 1.15
N THR A 163 -10.89 31.22 0.35
CA THR A 163 -10.70 29.82 0.76
C THR A 163 -9.56 29.24 -0.06
N GLY A 164 -8.52 28.74 0.63
CA GLY A 164 -7.44 28.00 -0.01
C GLY A 164 -7.93 26.61 -0.42
N ASN A 165 -7.60 26.18 -1.64
CA ASN A 165 -8.01 24.89 -2.18
C ASN A 165 -6.87 24.18 -2.93
N PRO A 166 -5.78 23.77 -2.26
CA PRO A 166 -4.81 22.88 -2.87
C PRO A 166 -5.43 21.50 -3.15
N ILE A 167 -5.17 21.00 -4.36
CA ILE A 167 -5.62 19.70 -4.84
C ILE A 167 -4.41 18.82 -5.07
N PHE A 168 -4.34 17.70 -4.35
CA PHE A 168 -3.35 16.66 -4.54
C PHE A 168 -3.96 15.52 -5.34
N VAL A 169 -3.20 14.98 -6.30
CA VAL A 169 -3.59 13.82 -7.12
C VAL A 169 -2.48 12.78 -7.08
N ASN A 170 -2.83 11.51 -7.33
CA ASN A 170 -1.81 10.46 -7.38
C ASN A 170 -0.81 10.69 -8.53
N ASN A 171 0.43 10.29 -8.30
CA ASN A 171 1.43 10.24 -9.36
C ASN A 171 1.22 9.01 -10.26
N ALA A 172 1.87 9.02 -11.43
CA ALA A 172 1.99 7.83 -12.27
C ALA A 172 2.69 6.71 -11.49
N LEU A 173 2.17 5.49 -11.58
CA LEU A 173 2.78 4.34 -10.94
C LEU A 173 4.04 3.91 -11.72
N PRO A 174 5.17 3.67 -11.05
CA PRO A 174 6.36 3.14 -11.71
C PRO A 174 6.13 1.70 -12.17
N LYS A 175 7.00 1.17 -13.04
CA LYS A 175 7.04 -0.27 -13.31
C LYS A 175 7.71 -1.00 -12.16
N ARG A 176 7.22 -2.20 -11.83
CA ARG A 176 7.77 -3.08 -10.80
C ARG A 176 8.53 -4.24 -11.45
N THR A 177 9.68 -4.59 -10.90
CA THR A 177 10.42 -5.81 -11.29
C THR A 177 9.66 -7.04 -10.77
N LEU A 178 9.42 -8.01 -11.65
CA LEU A 178 8.76 -9.26 -11.33
C LEU A 178 9.75 -10.27 -10.73
N ASN A 179 9.23 -11.37 -10.21
CA ASN A 179 10.06 -12.48 -9.77
C ASN A 179 10.75 -13.15 -10.97
N SER A 180 11.80 -13.93 -10.70
CA SER A 180 12.49 -14.70 -11.74
C SER A 180 11.52 -15.60 -12.50
N ASN A 181 11.68 -15.63 -13.82
CA ASN A 181 10.88 -16.44 -14.74
C ASN A 181 9.36 -16.27 -14.53
N PRO A 182 8.84 -15.05 -14.71
CA PRO A 182 7.44 -14.74 -14.39
C PRO A 182 6.44 -15.30 -15.40
N PHE A 183 6.89 -15.77 -16.57
CA PHE A 183 6.03 -16.27 -17.63
C PHE A 183 5.98 -17.79 -17.62
N GLN A 184 4.80 -18.36 -17.83
CA GLN A 184 4.57 -19.79 -18.00
C GLN A 184 3.84 -20.03 -19.33
N CYS A 185 4.34 -20.95 -20.14
CA CYS A 185 3.66 -21.42 -21.35
C CYS A 185 3.29 -22.90 -21.23
N ALA A 186 2.46 -23.35 -22.18
CA ALA A 186 2.10 -24.74 -22.36
C ALA A 186 2.08 -25.13 -23.84
N THR A 187 2.15 -26.44 -24.10
CA THR A 187 2.16 -26.96 -25.46
C THR A 187 0.82 -26.73 -26.15
N GLY A 188 0.86 -26.21 -27.38
CA GLY A 188 -0.32 -26.10 -28.24
C GLY A 188 -1.16 -24.83 -28.04
N THR A 189 -0.74 -23.90 -27.18
CA THR A 189 -1.47 -22.65 -26.91
C THR A 189 -0.59 -21.41 -27.07
N ASN A 190 -1.20 -20.29 -27.45
CA ASN A 190 -0.60 -18.95 -27.47
C ASN A 190 -0.90 -18.14 -26.19
N LYS A 191 -1.54 -18.77 -25.21
CA LYS A 191 -1.77 -18.20 -23.88
C LYS A 191 -0.52 -18.35 -23.01
N VAL A 192 -0.12 -17.26 -22.39
CA VAL A 192 1.00 -17.22 -21.43
C VAL A 192 0.46 -16.76 -20.09
N ARG A 193 0.66 -17.57 -19.04
CA ARG A 193 0.38 -17.14 -17.67
C ARG A 193 1.52 -16.27 -17.16
N VAL A 194 1.17 -15.17 -16.52
CA VAL A 194 2.13 -14.26 -15.89
C VAL A 194 1.93 -14.26 -14.39
N THR A 195 2.98 -14.55 -13.63
CA THR A 195 3.01 -14.42 -12.17
C THR A 195 3.44 -13.01 -11.79
N HIS A 196 2.49 -12.23 -11.25
CA HIS A 196 2.69 -10.86 -10.81
C HIS A 196 1.94 -10.61 -9.50
N LEU A 197 2.66 -10.66 -8.38
CA LEU A 197 2.05 -10.56 -7.05
C LEU A 197 1.37 -9.22 -6.80
N ASN A 198 0.11 -9.25 -6.35
CA ASN A 198 -0.72 -8.07 -6.03
C ASN A 198 -0.78 -7.04 -7.17
N HIS A 199 -0.97 -7.49 -8.40
CA HIS A 199 -0.93 -6.63 -9.60
C HIS A 199 -2.12 -5.66 -9.71
N GLY A 200 -3.26 -5.96 -9.08
CA GLY A 200 -4.45 -5.11 -9.03
C GLY A 200 -5.29 -5.02 -10.31
N PHE A 201 -4.95 -5.76 -11.36
CA PHE A 201 -5.70 -5.87 -12.61
C PHE A 201 -7.00 -6.67 -12.48
N LYS A 202 -7.85 -6.45 -13.47
CA LYS A 202 -9.04 -7.22 -13.81
C LYS A 202 -9.02 -7.61 -15.27
N ASP A 203 -9.87 -8.55 -15.63
CA ASP A 203 -10.05 -8.93 -17.03
C ASP A 203 -10.38 -7.72 -17.90
N ASN A 204 -9.73 -7.63 -19.06
CA ASN A 204 -9.76 -6.52 -20.00
C ASN A 204 -9.02 -5.24 -19.57
N ASP A 205 -8.19 -5.31 -18.53
CA ASP A 205 -7.16 -4.32 -18.27
C ASP A 205 -5.94 -4.55 -19.16
N PHE A 206 -5.03 -3.57 -19.17
CA PHE A 206 -3.79 -3.61 -19.91
C PHE A 206 -2.59 -3.63 -18.98
N VAL A 207 -1.58 -4.41 -19.35
CA VAL A 207 -0.28 -4.47 -18.67
C VAL A 207 0.81 -4.20 -19.69
N THR A 208 1.86 -3.47 -19.28
CA THR A 208 2.99 -3.16 -20.15
C THR A 208 4.28 -3.75 -19.59
N PHE A 209 4.84 -4.73 -20.28
CA PHE A 209 6.13 -5.33 -19.95
C PHE A 209 7.30 -4.57 -20.55
N SER A 210 8.48 -4.78 -19.97
CA SER A 210 9.77 -4.32 -20.48
C SER A 210 10.90 -5.10 -19.82
N GLY A 211 12.05 -5.20 -20.47
CA GLY A 211 13.23 -5.84 -19.88
C GLY A 211 13.26 -7.35 -20.06
N VAL A 212 12.43 -7.93 -20.93
CA VAL A 212 12.65 -9.28 -21.46
C VAL A 212 13.82 -9.20 -22.43
N LEU A 213 14.85 -10.02 -22.23
CA LEU A 213 16.05 -10.04 -23.08
C LEU A 213 15.75 -10.70 -24.43
N ASP A 214 16.46 -10.27 -25.47
CA ASP A 214 16.35 -10.82 -26.83
C ASP A 214 16.57 -12.33 -26.83
N GLY A 215 15.65 -13.07 -27.45
CA GLY A 215 15.69 -14.51 -27.51
C GLY A 215 14.37 -15.14 -27.89
N PHE A 216 14.38 -16.48 -27.94
CA PHE A 216 13.21 -17.32 -28.08
C PHE A 216 12.92 -18.04 -26.77
N TYR A 217 11.65 -18.08 -26.38
CA TYR A 217 11.21 -18.65 -25.11
C TYR A 217 10.18 -19.76 -25.31
N GLY A 218 10.07 -20.63 -24.30
CA GLY A 218 9.04 -21.66 -24.21
C GLY A 218 9.22 -22.91 -25.08
N ALA A 219 10.18 -22.94 -26.01
CA ALA A 219 10.40 -24.09 -26.91
C ALA A 219 11.73 -24.84 -26.70
N ASN A 220 12.47 -24.56 -25.61
CA ASN A 220 13.84 -25.07 -25.36
C ASN A 220 14.71 -25.08 -26.64
N SER A 221 14.67 -23.97 -27.37
CA SER A 221 15.25 -23.83 -28.71
C SER A 221 15.77 -22.41 -28.90
N THR A 222 16.86 -22.26 -29.66
CA THR A 222 17.45 -20.96 -29.98
C THR A 222 16.92 -20.37 -31.30
N THR A 223 16.02 -21.05 -32.00
CA THR A 223 15.50 -20.64 -33.31
C THR A 223 13.97 -20.68 -33.43
N GLN A 224 13.28 -21.22 -32.43
CA GLN A 224 11.83 -21.41 -32.41
C GLN A 224 11.30 -21.06 -31.01
N GLY A 225 10.06 -20.62 -30.93
CA GLY A 225 9.40 -20.24 -29.68
C GLY A 225 8.84 -18.82 -29.72
N ILE A 226 8.47 -18.33 -28.53
CA ILE A 226 7.92 -16.98 -28.32
C ILE A 226 9.07 -15.97 -28.44
N GLN A 227 8.92 -14.97 -29.30
CA GLN A 227 9.92 -13.91 -29.46
C GLN A 227 9.88 -12.93 -28.28
N ALA A 228 11.05 -12.50 -27.79
CA ALA A 228 11.17 -11.53 -26.70
C ALA A 228 10.39 -10.22 -26.95
N ASP A 229 10.43 -9.71 -28.17
CA ASP A 229 9.75 -8.48 -28.59
C ASP A 229 8.23 -8.59 -28.50
N ALA A 230 7.68 -9.79 -28.68
CA ALA A 230 6.26 -10.03 -28.52
C ALA A 230 5.82 -9.94 -27.06
N LEU A 231 6.70 -10.29 -26.12
CA LEU A 231 6.43 -10.16 -24.69
C LEU A 231 6.61 -8.71 -24.23
N ASN A 232 7.63 -8.02 -24.73
CA ASN A 232 7.88 -6.61 -24.42
C ASN A 232 6.82 -5.71 -25.08
N GLY A 233 5.99 -5.05 -24.28
CA GLY A 233 4.97 -4.16 -24.80
C GLY A 233 3.68 -4.26 -24.00
N GLN A 234 2.63 -3.67 -24.56
CA GLN A 234 1.31 -3.66 -23.92
C GLN A 234 0.50 -4.89 -24.33
N HIS A 235 -0.08 -5.55 -23.35
CA HIS A 235 -0.93 -6.73 -23.50
C HIS A 235 -2.24 -6.54 -22.76
N GLN A 236 -3.31 -7.14 -23.27
CA GLN A 236 -4.58 -7.22 -22.55
C GLN A 236 -4.56 -8.45 -21.62
N VAL A 237 -5.05 -8.28 -20.39
CA VAL A 237 -5.09 -9.37 -19.40
C VAL A 237 -6.46 -10.04 -19.35
N THR A 238 -6.46 -11.35 -19.13
CA THR A 238 -7.65 -12.21 -18.97
C THR A 238 -7.41 -13.25 -17.87
N GLU A 239 -8.48 -13.91 -17.38
CA GLU A 239 -8.41 -14.99 -16.39
C GLU A 239 -7.61 -14.55 -15.13
N THR A 240 -7.99 -13.39 -14.60
CA THR A 240 -7.19 -12.67 -13.60
C THR A 240 -7.43 -13.17 -12.18
N THR A 241 -6.36 -13.53 -11.47
CA THR A 241 -6.34 -13.79 -10.02
C THR A 241 -5.63 -12.64 -9.27
N ILE A 242 -5.43 -12.72 -7.95
CA ILE A 242 -4.69 -11.68 -7.18
C ILE A 242 -3.21 -11.60 -7.63
N ASP A 243 -2.64 -12.73 -8.01
CA ASP A 243 -1.19 -12.88 -8.23
C ASP A 243 -0.82 -13.37 -9.62
N THR A 244 -1.81 -13.74 -10.45
CA THR A 244 -1.59 -14.21 -11.82
C THR A 244 -2.63 -13.65 -12.77
N TYR A 245 -2.33 -13.66 -14.06
CA TYR A 245 -3.26 -13.44 -15.16
C TYR A 245 -2.71 -14.09 -16.43
N ILE A 246 -3.53 -14.14 -17.47
CA ILE A 246 -3.14 -14.62 -18.80
C ILE A 246 -3.01 -13.45 -19.76
N ILE A 247 -1.98 -13.51 -20.60
CA ILE A 247 -1.89 -12.72 -21.85
C ILE A 247 -2.01 -13.67 -23.03
N THR A 248 -2.67 -13.22 -24.10
CA THR A 248 -2.76 -13.99 -25.35
C THR A 248 -1.88 -13.31 -26.38
N LEU A 249 -0.91 -14.06 -26.91
CA LEU A 249 0.00 -13.57 -27.94
C LEU A 249 -0.59 -13.83 -29.34
N ASP A 250 -0.21 -13.04 -30.33
CA ASP A 250 -0.56 -13.36 -31.70
C ASP A 250 0.21 -14.59 -32.18
N ASN A 251 -0.43 -15.50 -32.92
CA ASN A 251 0.26 -16.70 -33.42
C ASN A 251 1.45 -16.36 -34.34
N ALA A 252 1.48 -15.16 -34.94
CA ALA A 252 2.58 -14.68 -35.75
C ALA A 252 3.85 -14.38 -34.94
N ASP A 253 3.70 -14.12 -33.64
CA ASP A 253 4.78 -13.81 -32.71
C ASP A 253 5.48 -15.08 -32.16
N ILE A 254 4.96 -16.25 -32.51
CA ILE A 254 5.51 -17.55 -32.18
C ILE A 254 6.22 -18.08 -33.42
N THR A 255 7.55 -18.13 -33.38
CA THR A 255 8.34 -18.70 -34.47
C THR A 255 8.23 -20.22 -34.44
N GLY A 256 7.49 -20.79 -35.39
CA GLY A 256 7.15 -22.21 -35.45
C GLY A 256 5.64 -22.41 -35.43
N THR A 257 5.16 -23.39 -34.67
CA THR A 257 3.73 -23.59 -34.36
C THR A 257 3.55 -23.66 -32.85
N ASN A 258 2.35 -23.43 -32.32
CA ASN A 258 2.10 -23.50 -30.87
C ASN A 258 2.47 -24.88 -30.28
N SER A 259 2.49 -25.93 -31.09
CA SER A 259 2.91 -27.28 -30.70
C SER A 259 4.40 -27.42 -30.38
N VAL A 260 5.24 -26.46 -30.78
CA VAL A 260 6.67 -26.46 -30.44
C VAL A 260 6.94 -25.96 -29.03
N LEU A 261 5.97 -25.30 -28.40
CA LEU A 261 6.08 -24.85 -27.01
C LEU A 261 5.98 -26.05 -26.07
N GLY A 262 6.72 -25.99 -24.97
CA GLY A 262 6.66 -26.93 -23.85
C GLY A 262 5.97 -26.31 -22.65
N ASN A 263 5.76 -27.13 -21.61
CA ASN A 263 5.41 -26.63 -20.28
C ASN A 263 6.68 -26.12 -19.60
N ASP A 264 6.85 -24.80 -19.52
CA ASP A 264 8.08 -24.18 -19.00
C ASP A 264 7.81 -22.82 -18.36
N PHE A 265 8.74 -22.38 -17.49
CA PHE A 265 8.76 -21.06 -16.86
C PHE A 265 9.97 -20.25 -17.37
N PHE A 266 9.75 -19.03 -17.84
CA PHE A 266 10.77 -18.24 -18.52
C PHE A 266 10.64 -16.73 -18.30
N GLY A 267 11.62 -15.97 -18.81
CA GLY A 267 11.67 -14.50 -18.79
C GLY A 267 12.84 -13.91 -17.99
N GLY A 268 13.50 -14.71 -17.14
CA GLY A 268 14.64 -14.27 -16.33
C GLY A 268 14.25 -13.31 -15.20
N GLU A 269 15.24 -12.57 -14.68
CA GLU A 269 15.11 -11.70 -13.49
C GLU A 269 14.89 -10.21 -13.81
N THR A 270 15.01 -9.81 -15.09
CA THR A 270 15.03 -8.40 -15.51
C THR A 270 13.66 -7.86 -15.91
N VAL A 271 12.63 -8.70 -15.93
CA VAL A 271 11.29 -8.35 -16.38
C VAL A 271 10.64 -7.33 -15.45
N LYS A 272 10.14 -6.24 -16.02
CA LYS A 272 9.37 -5.21 -15.32
C LYS A 272 8.00 -5.08 -15.94
N ALA A 273 6.98 -4.95 -15.10
CA ALA A 273 5.59 -4.74 -15.52
C ALA A 273 4.98 -3.52 -14.83
N THR A 274 4.01 -2.88 -15.48
CA THR A 274 3.09 -1.95 -14.82
C THR A 274 2.15 -2.70 -13.88
N TYR A 275 1.63 -2.00 -12.88
CA TYR A 275 0.70 -2.55 -11.89
C TYR A 275 -0.31 -1.47 -11.47
N GLN A 276 -1.37 -1.90 -10.79
CA GLN A 276 -2.37 -1.04 -10.19
C GLN A 276 -2.37 -1.21 -8.66
N LEU A 277 -2.65 -0.15 -7.92
CA LEU A 277 -2.76 -0.23 -6.45
C LEU A 277 -4.23 -0.33 -6.06
N ALA A 278 -4.64 -1.50 -5.58
CA ALA A 278 -5.98 -1.68 -5.03
C ALA A 278 -5.94 -1.60 -3.49
N GLY A 279 -7.00 -1.09 -2.88
CA GLY A 279 -7.07 -0.90 -1.42
C GLY A 279 -8.50 -0.88 -0.90
N ASP A 280 -8.70 -1.57 0.21
CA ASP A 280 -9.96 -1.70 0.96
C ASP A 280 -9.97 -0.77 2.18
N LEU A 281 -8.81 -0.25 2.56
CA LEU A 281 -8.60 0.80 3.55
C LEU A 281 -7.70 1.87 2.93
N VAL A 282 -8.07 3.13 3.12
CA VAL A 282 -7.32 4.29 2.64
C VAL A 282 -6.96 5.18 3.82
N GLN A 283 -5.71 5.58 3.92
CA GLN A 283 -5.23 6.49 4.95
C GLN A 283 -4.45 7.64 4.29
N PRO A 284 -4.99 8.87 4.25
CA PRO A 284 -4.23 10.02 3.83
C PRO A 284 -3.24 10.42 4.92
N SER A 285 -1.94 10.32 4.65
CA SER A 285 -0.91 10.82 5.56
C SER A 285 -0.51 12.23 5.16
N VAL A 286 -0.73 13.19 6.07
CA VAL A 286 -0.48 14.61 5.81
C VAL A 286 0.22 15.22 7.01
N SER A 287 1.35 15.88 6.74
CA SER A 287 2.02 16.76 7.70
C SER A 287 1.50 18.19 7.55
N GLN A 288 1.13 18.80 8.66
CA GLN A 288 0.57 20.15 8.68
C GLN A 288 0.86 20.86 10.00
N LEU A 289 0.82 22.20 9.97
CA LEU A 289 0.77 23.05 11.16
C LEU A 289 -0.64 23.61 11.30
N LYS A 290 -1.32 23.22 12.38
CA LYS A 290 -2.63 23.74 12.76
C LYS A 290 -2.45 24.86 13.77
N PHE A 291 -3.08 26.00 13.52
CA PHE A 291 -3.09 27.14 14.43
C PHE A 291 -4.51 27.42 14.93
N PRO A 292 -4.68 28.02 16.11
CA PRO A 292 -6.00 28.52 16.53
C PRO A 292 -6.62 29.43 15.46
N GLN A 293 -7.95 29.42 15.36
CA GLN A 293 -8.69 30.24 14.38
C GLN A 293 -8.44 29.92 12.90
N THR A 294 -7.71 28.84 12.61
CA THR A 294 -7.55 28.25 11.28
C THR A 294 -8.31 26.92 11.19
N SER A 295 -8.75 26.55 9.99
CA SER A 295 -9.44 25.29 9.74
C SER A 295 -8.93 24.63 8.45
N THR A 296 -8.84 23.30 8.50
CA THR A 296 -8.45 22.44 7.38
C THR A 296 -9.46 21.30 7.27
N VAL A 297 -10.11 21.17 6.13
CA VAL A 297 -11.04 20.06 5.85
C VAL A 297 -10.53 19.27 4.65
N TYR A 298 -10.31 17.97 4.84
CA TYR A 298 -9.83 17.07 3.80
C TYR A 298 -11.00 16.38 3.10
N ARG A 299 -11.08 16.56 1.78
CA ARG A 299 -12.08 15.97 0.90
C ARG A 299 -11.40 14.98 -0.05
N TYR A 300 -11.65 13.69 0.18
CA TYR A 300 -11.09 12.62 -0.64
C TYR A 300 -12.08 12.18 -1.72
N THR A 301 -11.55 11.84 -2.89
CA THR A 301 -12.28 11.23 -3.99
C THR A 301 -11.44 10.08 -4.52
N GLY A 302 -11.90 8.85 -4.28
CA GLY A 302 -11.30 7.64 -4.84
C GLY A 302 -11.95 7.23 -6.16
N MET A 303 -11.39 6.17 -6.75
CA MET A 303 -11.96 5.47 -7.88
C MET A 303 -12.22 4.03 -7.46
N SER A 304 -13.39 3.47 -7.75
CA SER A 304 -13.65 2.06 -7.50
C SER A 304 -12.83 1.20 -8.44
N SER A 305 -12.67 -0.07 -8.08
CA SER A 305 -12.09 -1.07 -8.96
C SER A 305 -12.86 -1.29 -10.27
N GLY A 306 -14.07 -0.71 -10.43
CA GLY A 306 -14.82 -0.66 -11.69
C GLY A 306 -14.57 0.60 -12.52
N TYR A 307 -13.44 1.29 -12.31
CA TYR A 307 -13.05 2.53 -12.99
C TYR A 307 -14.05 3.68 -12.87
N SER A 308 -14.86 3.68 -11.82
CA SER A 308 -15.87 4.70 -11.57
C SER A 308 -15.45 5.60 -10.41
N LYS A 309 -15.41 6.90 -10.64
CA LYS A 309 -15.13 7.90 -9.60
C LYS A 309 -16.21 7.84 -8.52
N GLN A 310 -15.78 7.77 -7.26
CA GLN A 310 -16.68 7.74 -6.12
C GLN A 310 -17.11 9.15 -5.71
N GLY A 311 -18.15 9.23 -4.89
CA GLY A 311 -18.58 10.51 -4.30
C GLY A 311 -17.47 11.12 -3.44
N VAL A 312 -17.48 12.45 -3.32
CA VAL A 312 -16.55 13.16 -2.46
C VAL A 312 -16.90 12.90 -1.00
N VAL A 313 -15.93 12.45 -0.21
CA VAL A 313 -16.10 12.17 1.22
C VAL A 313 -15.15 13.01 2.05
N THR A 314 -15.60 13.43 3.23
CA THR A 314 -14.72 14.09 4.21
C THR A 314 -13.95 13.03 4.98
N VAL A 315 -12.63 13.15 5.01
CA VAL A 315 -11.73 12.24 5.74
C VAL A 315 -10.96 13.01 6.81
N GLN A 316 -10.51 12.31 7.84
CA GLN A 316 -9.57 12.87 8.82
C GLN A 316 -8.14 12.63 8.35
N GLU A 317 -7.23 13.55 8.65
CA GLU A 317 -5.81 13.33 8.38
C GLU A 317 -5.26 12.18 9.23
N ASN A 318 -4.35 11.40 8.66
CA ASN A 318 -3.62 10.32 9.33
C ASN A 318 -4.51 9.23 9.96
N ASP A 319 -5.81 9.18 9.61
CA ASP A 319 -6.75 8.19 10.11
C ASP A 319 -7.26 7.27 8.99
N ASN A 320 -7.72 6.08 9.39
CA ASN A 320 -8.18 5.05 8.48
C ASN A 320 -9.59 5.35 7.97
N TYR A 321 -9.72 5.48 6.66
CA TYR A 321 -11.00 5.53 5.97
C TYR A 321 -11.32 4.17 5.33
N TYR A 322 -12.52 3.65 5.63
CA TYR A 322 -13.03 2.38 5.09
C TYR A 322 -14.08 2.69 3.99
N PRO A 323 -13.69 2.68 2.70
CA PRO A 323 -14.65 2.85 1.62
C PRO A 323 -15.61 1.66 1.52
N SER A 324 -16.83 1.90 1.03
CA SER A 324 -17.83 0.86 0.77
C SER A 324 -17.50 -0.03 -0.43
N LEU A 325 -16.64 0.46 -1.33
CA LEU A 325 -16.13 -0.28 -2.49
C LEU A 325 -14.61 -0.23 -2.48
N ARG A 326 -13.98 -1.33 -2.89
CA ARG A 326 -12.53 -1.38 -3.08
C ARG A 326 -12.08 -0.28 -4.04
N HIS A 327 -11.15 0.54 -3.58
CA HIS A 327 -10.55 1.60 -4.37
C HIS A 327 -9.36 1.10 -5.17
N LEU A 328 -9.08 1.79 -6.29
CA LEU A 328 -8.01 1.46 -7.23
C LEU A 328 -7.28 2.73 -7.66
N ILE A 329 -5.96 2.66 -7.73
CA ILE A 329 -5.10 3.59 -8.48
C ILE A 329 -4.67 2.87 -9.75
N ALA A 330 -5.15 3.37 -10.88
CA ALA A 330 -4.90 2.77 -12.17
C ALA A 330 -3.47 3.04 -12.63
N SER A 331 -2.93 2.10 -13.41
CA SER A 331 -1.73 2.33 -14.19
C SER A 331 -2.02 3.31 -15.34
N GLU A 332 -0.99 3.91 -15.95
CA GLU A 332 -1.18 4.94 -16.98
C GLU A 332 -1.95 4.43 -18.20
N GLU A 333 -1.65 3.22 -18.68
CA GLU A 333 -2.36 2.62 -19.82
C GLU A 333 -3.85 2.41 -19.54
N ASN A 334 -4.19 1.94 -18.33
CA ASN A 334 -5.57 1.74 -17.92
C ASN A 334 -6.28 3.06 -17.66
N ALA A 335 -5.59 4.05 -17.09
CA ALA A 335 -6.13 5.40 -16.94
C ALA A 335 -6.44 6.04 -18.30
N VAL A 336 -5.56 5.88 -19.30
CA VAL A 336 -5.80 6.40 -20.66
C VAL A 336 -7.06 5.81 -21.26
N VAL A 337 -7.25 4.49 -21.17
CA VAL A 337 -8.41 3.82 -21.78
C VAL A 337 -9.69 4.01 -20.96
N LYS A 338 -9.62 3.89 -19.64
CA LYS A 338 -10.79 3.82 -18.75
C LYS A 338 -11.20 5.16 -18.15
N LEU A 339 -10.33 6.16 -18.14
CA LEU A 339 -10.60 7.53 -17.65
C LEU A 339 -10.50 8.58 -18.76
N THR A 340 -10.97 8.25 -19.96
CA THR A 340 -11.15 9.20 -21.08
C THR A 340 -9.87 10.00 -21.36
N GLY A 341 -8.77 9.30 -21.68
CA GLY A 341 -7.48 9.90 -22.00
C GLY A 341 -6.54 10.11 -20.79
N GLY A 342 -6.95 9.67 -19.60
CA GLY A 342 -6.10 9.60 -18.42
C GLY A 342 -5.54 10.96 -17.98
N ARG A 343 -4.43 10.92 -17.23
CA ARG A 343 -3.79 12.11 -16.67
C ARG A 343 -3.36 13.13 -17.74
N ALA A 344 -2.94 12.65 -18.91
CA ALA A 344 -2.52 13.51 -20.03
C ALA A 344 -3.65 14.38 -20.58
N ASN A 345 -4.90 13.88 -20.58
CA ASN A 345 -6.06 14.66 -21.00
C ASN A 345 -6.51 15.64 -19.91
N ASN A 346 -6.57 15.20 -18.65
CA ASN A 346 -6.91 16.06 -17.52
C ASN A 346 -6.30 15.52 -16.21
N ILE A 347 -5.47 16.33 -15.55
CA ILE A 347 -4.76 15.90 -14.34
C ILE A 347 -5.68 15.66 -13.13
N ILE A 348 -6.83 16.33 -13.06
CA ILE A 348 -7.76 16.24 -11.93
C ILE A 348 -8.75 15.09 -12.12
N SER A 349 -9.37 14.99 -13.31
CA SER A 349 -10.37 13.95 -13.58
C SER A 349 -9.78 12.65 -14.11
N GLY A 350 -8.62 12.73 -14.77
CA GLY A 350 -7.92 11.59 -15.39
C GLY A 350 -6.93 10.87 -14.47
N THR A 351 -6.75 11.32 -13.23
CA THR A 351 -6.06 10.57 -12.16
C THR A 351 -7.07 9.76 -11.35
N SER A 352 -6.64 8.76 -10.57
CA SER A 352 -7.56 7.87 -9.85
C SER A 352 -7.96 8.40 -8.48
N ALA A 353 -7.02 8.97 -7.73
CA ALA A 353 -7.25 9.54 -6.40
C ALA A 353 -7.03 11.06 -6.40
N LYS A 354 -7.91 11.75 -5.68
CA LYS A 354 -7.85 13.19 -5.46
C LYS A 354 -8.06 13.48 -3.97
N LEU A 355 -7.19 14.31 -3.39
CA LEU A 355 -7.33 14.87 -2.05
C LEU A 355 -7.38 16.40 -2.18
N GLU A 356 -8.54 16.96 -1.90
CA GLU A 356 -8.80 18.39 -1.89
C GLU A 356 -8.76 18.89 -0.44
N VAL A 357 -7.98 19.93 -0.17
CA VAL A 357 -7.88 20.49 1.19
C VAL A 357 -8.50 21.88 1.20
N ILE A 358 -9.57 22.04 1.96
CA ILE A 358 -10.23 23.33 2.15
C ILE A 358 -9.58 24.01 3.36
N MET A 359 -8.93 25.14 3.12
CA MET A 359 -8.19 25.90 4.12
C MET A 359 -8.88 27.24 4.34
N THR A 360 -9.27 27.53 5.58
CA THR A 360 -9.86 28.82 5.96
C THR A 360 -9.21 29.36 7.23
N SER A 361 -9.29 30.67 7.41
CA SER A 361 -8.82 31.36 8.61
C SER A 361 -9.77 32.48 8.98
N THR A 362 -10.03 32.66 10.28
CA THR A 362 -10.72 33.84 10.80
C THR A 362 -9.76 34.90 11.33
N ASN A 363 -8.45 34.64 11.28
CA ASN A 363 -7.39 35.55 11.71
C ASN A 363 -6.51 35.88 10.50
N SER A 364 -6.44 37.16 10.11
CA SER A 364 -5.64 37.59 8.96
C SER A 364 -4.12 37.45 9.18
N PHE A 365 -3.65 37.14 10.38
CA PHE A 365 -2.22 36.93 10.65
C PHE A 365 -1.80 35.47 10.57
N LEU A 366 -2.76 34.55 10.43
CA LEU A 366 -2.55 33.11 10.45
C LEU A 366 -3.20 32.44 9.23
N SER A 367 -2.51 31.44 8.70
CA SER A 367 -3.06 30.47 7.74
C SER A 367 -2.68 29.08 8.23
N PRO A 368 -3.51 28.05 8.00
CA PRO A 368 -3.00 26.69 8.09
C PRO A 368 -1.84 26.50 7.10
N VAL A 369 -0.91 25.60 7.43
CA VAL A 369 0.25 25.30 6.59
C VAL A 369 0.31 23.80 6.36
N ILE A 370 0.50 23.40 5.10
CA ILE A 370 0.63 22.01 4.69
C ILE A 370 2.02 21.82 4.12
N ASP A 371 2.70 20.77 4.56
CA ASP A 371 3.97 20.36 4.00
C ASP A 371 3.72 19.45 2.79
N THR A 372 3.94 20.00 1.59
CA THR A 372 3.64 19.31 0.33
C THR A 372 4.61 18.16 0.02
N GLU A 373 5.77 18.11 0.65
CA GLU A 373 6.72 16.98 0.49
C GLU A 373 6.30 15.77 1.33
N ARG A 374 5.51 16.00 2.39
CA ARG A 374 5.01 14.97 3.32
C ARG A 374 3.51 14.78 3.20
N VAL A 375 3.05 14.61 1.96
CA VAL A 375 1.69 14.17 1.62
C VAL A 375 1.77 12.84 0.90
N SER A 376 1.13 11.81 1.47
CA SER A 376 1.05 10.49 0.84
C SER A 376 -0.31 9.85 1.06
N LEU A 377 -0.64 8.88 0.22
CA LEU A 377 -1.85 8.08 0.33
C LEU A 377 -1.43 6.63 0.57
N CYS A 378 -1.70 6.11 1.76
CA CYS A 378 -1.48 4.70 2.07
C CYS A 378 -2.77 3.93 1.78
N MET A 379 -2.64 2.78 1.13
CA MET A 379 -3.75 1.89 0.81
C MET A 379 -3.40 0.49 1.32
N THR A 380 -4.31 -0.11 2.07
CA THR A 380 -4.18 -1.50 2.53
C THR A 380 -5.25 -2.34 1.86
N SER A 381 -4.87 -3.51 1.35
CA SER A 381 -5.83 -4.44 0.74
C SER A 381 -5.88 -5.77 1.47
N ASN A 382 -7.10 -6.27 1.63
CA ASN A 382 -7.34 -7.59 2.19
C ASN A 382 -7.11 -8.65 1.11
N ARG A 383 -6.33 -9.68 1.43
CA ARG A 383 -6.13 -10.85 0.57
C ARG A 383 -7.13 -11.94 0.94
N ILE A 384 -8.35 -11.81 0.42
CA ILE A 384 -9.41 -12.81 0.55
C ILE A 384 -10.01 -13.07 -0.83
N THR A 385 -10.36 -14.32 -1.07
CA THR A 385 -10.86 -14.80 -2.36
C THR A 385 -11.98 -15.79 -2.14
N ASN A 386 -12.75 -16.06 -3.18
CA ASN A 386 -13.66 -17.20 -3.22
C ASN A 386 -13.46 -17.91 -4.56
N TYR A 387 -12.23 -18.39 -4.77
CA TYR A 387 -11.86 -19.03 -6.01
C TYR A 387 -12.48 -20.41 -6.13
N THR A 388 -12.94 -20.67 -7.34
CA THR A 388 -13.35 -21.97 -7.85
C THR A 388 -12.32 -22.44 -8.87
N ARG A 389 -12.42 -23.69 -9.33
CA ARG A 389 -11.56 -24.20 -10.42
C ARG A 389 -11.51 -23.25 -11.62
N ASN A 390 -12.66 -22.76 -12.07
CA ASN A 390 -12.75 -21.88 -13.23
C ASN A 390 -12.04 -20.53 -13.05
N ASN A 391 -11.69 -20.14 -11.82
CA ASN A 391 -10.94 -18.90 -11.58
C ASN A 391 -9.42 -19.10 -11.65
N VAL A 392 -8.93 -20.32 -11.41
CA VAL A 392 -7.50 -20.59 -11.22
C VAL A 392 -6.94 -21.42 -12.36
N ASN A 393 -7.71 -22.41 -12.83
CA ASN A 393 -7.32 -23.25 -13.94
C ASN A 393 -7.69 -22.62 -15.28
N VAL A 394 -6.76 -22.77 -16.22
CA VAL A 394 -6.93 -22.45 -17.63
C VAL A 394 -6.75 -23.76 -18.40
N THR A 395 -7.79 -24.22 -19.07
CA THR A 395 -7.82 -25.54 -19.73
C THR A 395 -6.63 -25.79 -20.63
N GLU A 396 -6.19 -24.80 -21.41
CA GLU A 396 -5.08 -24.99 -22.34
C GLU A 396 -3.69 -25.04 -21.68
N ILE A 397 -3.59 -24.72 -20.38
CA ILE A 397 -2.32 -24.67 -19.63
C ILE A 397 -2.28 -25.73 -18.52
N ASP A 398 -3.39 -25.99 -17.84
CA ASP A 398 -3.40 -26.76 -16.59
C ASP A 398 -4.15 -28.08 -16.65
N ASP A 399 -4.74 -28.44 -17.79
CA ASP A 399 -5.46 -29.70 -17.92
C ASP A 399 -4.48 -30.83 -18.28
N ARG A 400 -4.41 -31.85 -17.42
CA ARG A 400 -3.68 -33.08 -17.66
C ARG A 400 -4.66 -34.22 -17.91
N ALA A 401 -4.84 -34.57 -19.18
CA ALA A 401 -5.64 -35.72 -19.57
C ALA A 401 -4.84 -37.02 -19.40
N LEU A 402 -5.43 -37.99 -18.69
CA LEU A 402 -4.96 -39.37 -18.65
C LEU A 402 -5.29 -40.10 -19.96
N THR A 403 -4.65 -41.26 -20.17
CA THR A 403 -4.92 -42.07 -21.36
C THR A 403 -6.35 -42.60 -21.34
N ALA A 404 -7.09 -42.41 -22.45
CA ALA A 404 -8.45 -42.91 -22.58
C ALA A 404 -8.51 -44.44 -22.38
N SER A 405 -9.40 -44.91 -21.53
CA SER A 405 -9.45 -46.32 -21.10
C SER A 405 -10.87 -46.87 -21.04
N THR A 406 -11.04 -48.12 -21.47
CA THR A 406 -12.31 -48.86 -21.29
C THR A 406 -12.41 -49.58 -19.95
N GLY A 407 -11.35 -49.55 -19.15
CA GLY A 407 -11.22 -50.24 -17.87
C GLY A 407 -11.58 -49.38 -16.66
N ILE A 408 -12.46 -48.39 -16.81
CA ILE A 408 -12.89 -47.49 -15.74
C ILE A 408 -14.35 -47.78 -15.39
N SER A 409 -14.65 -48.00 -14.10
CA SER A 409 -16.00 -48.20 -13.59
C SER A 409 -16.32 -47.25 -12.44
N PHE A 410 -17.60 -47.03 -12.19
CA PHE A 410 -18.11 -46.08 -11.20
C PHE A 410 -19.04 -46.78 -10.22
N SER A 411 -18.88 -46.53 -8.92
CA SER A 411 -19.81 -47.03 -7.90
C SER A 411 -19.79 -46.14 -6.66
N GLY A 412 -20.89 -45.45 -6.38
CA GLY A 412 -20.98 -44.56 -5.22
C GLY A 412 -19.88 -43.49 -5.27
N ASN A 413 -19.08 -43.37 -4.23
CA ASN A 413 -17.96 -42.42 -4.19
C ASN A 413 -16.70 -42.90 -4.89
N THR A 414 -16.66 -44.12 -5.44
CA THR A 414 -15.42 -44.71 -5.93
C THR A 414 -15.41 -44.81 -7.47
N ILE A 415 -14.31 -44.37 -8.08
CA ILE A 415 -13.96 -44.62 -9.48
C ILE A 415 -12.84 -45.67 -9.50
N SER A 416 -13.07 -46.81 -10.12
CA SER A 416 -12.14 -47.94 -10.10
C SER A 416 -11.49 -48.18 -11.46
N ALA A 417 -10.19 -48.46 -11.43
CA ALA A 417 -9.40 -48.93 -12.56
C ALA A 417 -9.33 -50.47 -12.55
N THR A 418 -10.18 -51.09 -13.36
CA THR A 418 -10.46 -52.54 -13.33
C THR A 418 -9.31 -53.40 -13.87
N ALA A 419 -8.40 -52.84 -14.67
CA ALA A 419 -7.26 -53.56 -15.26
C ALA A 419 -5.93 -53.15 -14.61
N SER A 420 -5.06 -54.11 -14.26
CA SER A 420 -3.67 -53.85 -13.86
C SER A 420 -2.85 -53.39 -15.07
N GLY A 421 -2.19 -52.23 -15.00
CA GLY A 421 -1.39 -51.67 -16.09
C GLY A 421 -1.36 -50.13 -16.06
N THR A 422 -1.16 -49.51 -17.22
CA THR A 422 -0.96 -48.05 -17.40
C THR A 422 -1.98 -47.19 -16.66
N ILE A 423 -3.27 -47.55 -16.69
CA ILE A 423 -4.32 -46.73 -16.05
C ILE A 423 -4.21 -46.69 -14.52
N ARG A 424 -3.76 -47.78 -13.88
CA ARG A 424 -3.51 -47.77 -12.42
C ARG A 424 -2.30 -46.95 -12.07
N ASP A 425 -1.26 -47.00 -12.90
CA ASP A 425 -0.08 -46.17 -12.70
C ASP A 425 -0.40 -44.68 -12.91
N GLU A 426 -1.26 -44.35 -13.87
CA GLU A 426 -1.79 -43.00 -14.08
C GLU A 426 -2.68 -42.53 -12.91
N PHE A 427 -3.55 -43.40 -12.37
CA PHE A 427 -4.39 -43.07 -11.19
C PHE A 427 -3.56 -42.71 -9.96
N LYS A 428 -2.39 -43.36 -9.76
CA LYS A 428 -1.47 -42.99 -8.66
C LYS A 428 -0.89 -41.59 -8.80
N THR A 429 -0.89 -41.02 -10.01
CA THR A 429 -0.38 -39.66 -10.24
C THR A 429 -1.43 -38.58 -10.01
N LEU A 430 -2.68 -38.96 -9.71
CA LEU A 430 -3.73 -38.02 -9.37
C LEU A 430 -3.55 -37.53 -7.93
N ASP A 431 -3.85 -36.25 -7.69
CA ASP A 431 -3.62 -35.62 -6.39
C ASP A 431 -4.93 -35.36 -5.65
N ILE A 432 -4.92 -35.63 -4.34
CA ILE A 432 -6.08 -35.43 -3.48
C ILE A 432 -6.37 -33.93 -3.33
N GLY A 433 -7.66 -33.56 -3.40
CA GLY A 433 -8.13 -32.18 -3.33
C GLY A 433 -8.10 -31.43 -4.66
N LYS A 434 -7.62 -32.05 -5.75
CA LYS A 434 -7.79 -31.53 -7.11
C LYS A 434 -9.13 -31.98 -7.70
N GLU A 435 -9.59 -31.24 -8.71
CA GLU A 435 -10.77 -31.59 -9.47
C GLU A 435 -10.41 -32.35 -10.74
N ILE A 436 -11.22 -33.36 -11.08
CA ILE A 436 -11.12 -34.15 -12.31
C ILE A 436 -12.40 -34.05 -13.13
N THR A 437 -12.27 -33.90 -14.44
CA THR A 437 -13.41 -34.00 -15.37
C THR A 437 -13.39 -35.35 -16.06
N ILE A 438 -14.52 -36.05 -15.98
CA ILE A 438 -14.74 -37.31 -16.68
C ILE A 438 -15.42 -37.01 -18.02
N SER A 439 -14.96 -37.66 -19.08
CA SER A 439 -15.56 -37.58 -20.41
C SER A 439 -15.62 -38.97 -21.06
N GLY A 440 -16.62 -39.21 -21.90
CA GLY A 440 -16.83 -40.50 -22.57
C GLY A 440 -17.65 -41.52 -21.77
N SER A 441 -18.10 -41.18 -20.56
CA SER A 441 -19.04 -41.97 -19.76
C SER A 441 -20.49 -41.75 -20.23
N SER A 442 -21.41 -42.65 -19.88
CA SER A 442 -22.84 -42.48 -20.17
C SER A 442 -23.55 -41.55 -19.18
N ASN A 443 -23.14 -41.57 -17.91
CA ASN A 443 -23.87 -40.90 -16.82
C ASN A 443 -22.99 -39.96 -15.97
N ASN A 444 -21.68 -40.02 -16.12
CA ASN A 444 -20.72 -39.35 -15.24
C ASN A 444 -19.88 -38.29 -15.97
N ASN A 445 -20.34 -37.75 -17.11
CA ASN A 445 -19.63 -36.69 -17.85
C ASN A 445 -19.71 -35.33 -17.12
N THR A 446 -19.06 -35.25 -15.97
CA THR A 446 -19.04 -34.10 -15.08
C THR A 446 -17.71 -34.06 -14.34
N THR A 447 -17.54 -33.05 -13.49
CA THR A 447 -16.39 -32.94 -12.60
C THR A 447 -16.68 -33.48 -11.21
N PHE A 448 -15.65 -34.06 -10.61
CA PHE A 448 -15.60 -34.48 -9.23
C PHE A 448 -14.31 -33.97 -8.54
N THR A 449 -14.35 -33.81 -7.22
CA THR A 449 -13.16 -33.54 -6.39
C THR A 449 -12.62 -34.87 -5.85
N ILE A 450 -11.32 -35.10 -5.98
CA ILE A 450 -10.67 -36.31 -5.46
C ILE A 450 -10.54 -36.20 -3.94
N THR A 451 -11.06 -37.19 -3.21
CA THR A 451 -11.02 -37.25 -1.74
C THR A 451 -10.01 -38.26 -1.21
N ASP A 452 -9.70 -39.31 -1.97
CA ASP A 452 -8.67 -40.29 -1.63
C ASP A 452 -8.15 -40.99 -2.88
N VAL A 453 -6.92 -41.50 -2.82
CA VAL A 453 -6.28 -42.27 -3.90
C VAL A 453 -5.68 -43.53 -3.29
N THR A 454 -6.07 -44.71 -3.77
CA THR A 454 -5.51 -45.95 -3.23
C THR A 454 -4.05 -46.11 -3.63
N THR A 455 -3.23 -46.63 -2.72
CA THR A 455 -1.77 -46.75 -2.90
C THR A 455 -1.36 -47.61 -4.09
N ASP A 456 -2.20 -48.55 -4.51
CA ASP A 456 -1.98 -49.40 -5.68
C ASP A 456 -2.57 -48.83 -6.98
N GLY A 457 -3.24 -47.67 -6.92
CA GLY A 457 -3.90 -47.02 -8.05
C GLY A 457 -5.14 -47.75 -8.55
N SER A 458 -5.68 -48.69 -7.77
CA SER A 458 -6.87 -49.46 -8.15
C SER A 458 -8.15 -48.61 -8.17
N SER A 459 -8.19 -47.53 -7.38
CA SER A 459 -9.33 -46.63 -7.33
C SER A 459 -8.97 -45.27 -6.76
N ILE A 460 -9.85 -44.31 -7.05
CA ILE A 460 -9.91 -43.01 -6.38
C ILE A 460 -11.30 -42.86 -5.79
N ASP A 461 -11.38 -42.21 -4.64
CA ASP A 461 -12.64 -41.76 -4.08
C ASP A 461 -12.87 -40.29 -4.43
N VAL A 462 -14.14 -39.95 -4.67
CA VAL A 462 -14.54 -38.64 -5.19
C VAL A 462 -15.83 -38.14 -4.54
N THR A 463 -16.03 -36.83 -4.63
CA THR A 463 -17.29 -36.14 -4.28
C THR A 463 -17.70 -35.16 -5.39
N PRO A 464 -18.99 -35.02 -5.72
CA PRO A 464 -20.14 -35.80 -5.24
C PRO A 464 -20.10 -37.27 -5.69
N ALA A 465 -21.01 -38.11 -5.17
CA ALA A 465 -21.09 -39.51 -5.55
C ALA A 465 -21.41 -39.69 -7.05
N THR A 466 -20.76 -40.67 -7.67
CA THR A 466 -20.95 -41.08 -9.06
C THR A 466 -22.23 -41.89 -9.24
N THR A 467 -22.73 -41.91 -10.48
CA THR A 467 -23.78 -42.85 -10.89
C THR A 467 -23.14 -44.16 -11.30
N THR A 468 -23.59 -45.28 -10.72
CA THR A 468 -23.03 -46.60 -10.99
C THR A 468 -23.01 -46.93 -12.48
N GLU A 469 -21.84 -47.27 -13.00
CA GLU A 469 -21.61 -47.61 -14.41
C GLU A 469 -20.46 -48.60 -14.53
N THR A 470 -20.65 -49.64 -15.35
CA THR A 470 -19.68 -50.72 -15.54
C THR A 470 -18.62 -50.38 -16.59
N ALA A 471 -17.41 -50.92 -16.44
CA ALA A 471 -16.29 -50.71 -17.35
C ALA A 471 -16.59 -51.22 -18.77
N SER A 472 -16.82 -50.29 -19.70
CA SER A 472 -17.11 -50.61 -21.10
C SER A 472 -16.87 -49.43 -22.05
N ALA A 473 -17.23 -48.21 -21.65
CA ALA A 473 -17.03 -47.00 -22.44
C ALA A 473 -15.56 -46.55 -22.41
N SER A 474 -15.07 -45.96 -23.50
CA SER A 474 -13.74 -45.34 -23.54
C SER A 474 -13.82 -44.00 -22.81
N ILE A 475 -13.29 -43.97 -21.60
CA ILE A 475 -13.38 -42.84 -20.68
C ILE A 475 -12.03 -42.14 -20.60
N THR A 476 -12.05 -40.81 -20.65
CA THR A 476 -10.90 -39.95 -20.39
C THR A 476 -11.11 -39.19 -19.09
N VAL A 477 -10.12 -39.25 -18.20
CA VAL A 477 -10.08 -38.50 -16.95
C VAL A 477 -9.09 -37.36 -17.13
N THR A 478 -9.53 -36.12 -16.90
CA THR A 478 -8.68 -34.93 -17.01
C THR A 478 -8.56 -34.27 -15.65
N GLN A 479 -7.35 -34.24 -15.08
CA GLN A 479 -7.06 -33.51 -13.84
C GLN A 479 -6.78 -32.04 -14.13
N HIS A 480 -7.31 -31.16 -13.29
CA HIS A 480 -7.06 -29.72 -13.35
C HIS A 480 -5.98 -29.35 -12.32
N GLU A 481 -4.78 -28.96 -12.78
CA GLU A 481 -3.57 -29.02 -11.94
C GLU A 481 -3.42 -27.92 -10.88
N ASN A 482 -3.95 -26.71 -11.11
CA ASN A 482 -3.70 -25.56 -10.22
C ASN A 482 -4.71 -25.34 -9.09
N TYR A 483 -5.94 -25.82 -9.23
CA TYR A 483 -6.96 -25.65 -8.19
C TYR A 483 -6.79 -26.70 -7.09
N PHE A 484 -6.75 -26.24 -5.85
CA PHE A 484 -6.71 -27.03 -4.64
C PHE A 484 -7.94 -26.69 -3.79
N ASP A 485 -8.82 -27.67 -3.63
CA ASP A 485 -9.95 -27.57 -2.74
C ASP A 485 -9.50 -27.50 -1.27
N GLY A 486 -10.38 -27.01 -0.39
CA GLY A 486 -10.14 -26.94 1.05
C GLY A 486 -9.77 -28.29 1.68
N ILE A 487 -10.17 -29.42 1.07
CA ILE A 487 -9.82 -30.78 1.52
C ILE A 487 -8.40 -31.24 1.20
N ALA A 488 -7.68 -30.53 0.32
CA ALA A 488 -6.33 -30.93 -0.10
C ALA A 488 -5.40 -31.13 1.11
N PRO A 489 -4.60 -32.21 1.18
CA PRO A 489 -3.69 -32.49 2.31
C PRO A 489 -2.69 -31.35 2.57
N GLU A 490 -2.21 -30.75 1.48
CA GLU A 490 -1.35 -29.58 1.45
C GLU A 490 -1.87 -28.58 0.39
N GLY A 491 -1.59 -27.30 0.60
CA GLY A 491 -1.98 -26.24 -0.33
C GLY A 491 -3.44 -25.79 -0.17
N THR A 492 -3.76 -24.73 -0.91
CA THR A 492 -5.10 -24.12 -0.97
C THR A 492 -5.10 -23.08 -2.06
N SER A 493 -6.19 -22.99 -2.83
CA SER A 493 -6.34 -21.93 -3.82
C SER A 493 -6.80 -20.60 -3.23
N ASN A 494 -7.44 -20.59 -2.05
CA ASN A 494 -7.89 -19.35 -1.44
C ASN A 494 -6.79 -18.71 -0.59
N ALA A 495 -6.67 -17.39 -0.64
CA ALA A 495 -5.53 -16.70 -0.02
C ALA A 495 -5.60 -16.60 1.51
N ALA A 496 -6.79 -16.66 2.11
CA ALA A 496 -7.01 -16.44 3.54
C ALA A 496 -7.30 -17.74 4.27
N ASN A 497 -6.27 -18.29 4.93
CA ASN A 497 -6.37 -19.54 5.68
C ASN A 497 -5.65 -19.44 7.03
N TYR A 498 -6.14 -20.20 8.01
CA TYR A 498 -5.49 -20.40 9.29
C TYR A 498 -5.34 -21.90 9.57
N LEU A 499 -4.10 -22.37 9.77
CA LEU A 499 -3.80 -23.76 10.11
C LEU A 499 -3.29 -23.82 11.55
N THR A 500 -3.88 -24.70 12.37
CA THR A 500 -3.31 -24.99 13.68
C THR A 500 -2.05 -25.84 13.53
N LYS A 501 -1.16 -25.78 14.53
CA LYS A 501 -0.14 -26.81 14.69
C LYS A 501 -0.81 -28.16 14.93
N ARG A 502 -0.10 -29.24 14.60
CA ARG A 502 -0.50 -30.61 14.97
C ARG A 502 -0.58 -30.72 16.49
N PHE A 503 -1.73 -31.17 16.98
CA PHE A 503 -1.92 -31.55 18.36
C PHE A 503 -1.61 -33.04 18.50
N THR A 504 -0.90 -33.42 19.56
CA THR A 504 -0.69 -34.82 19.96
C THR A 504 -1.29 -35.02 21.33
N LEU A 505 -2.25 -35.93 21.42
CA LEU A 505 -3.00 -36.24 22.63
C LEU A 505 -2.27 -37.34 23.40
N ALA A 506 -2.29 -37.25 24.73
CA ALA A 506 -1.75 -38.30 25.59
C ALA A 506 -2.64 -39.57 25.61
N ASN A 507 -3.95 -39.38 25.42
CA ASN A 507 -4.93 -40.45 25.32
C ASN A 507 -5.69 -40.29 23.99
N PRO A 508 -6.00 -41.39 23.28
CA PRO A 508 -6.81 -41.34 22.07
C PRO A 508 -8.20 -40.72 22.32
N ALA A 509 -8.71 -40.00 21.34
CA ALA A 509 -10.05 -39.39 21.33
C ALA A 509 -10.90 -39.95 20.18
N THR A 510 -12.22 -39.82 20.29
CA THR A 510 -13.22 -40.32 19.32
C THR A 510 -14.13 -39.20 18.77
N ALA A 511 -13.94 -37.96 19.25
CA ALA A 511 -14.70 -36.80 18.82
C ALA A 511 -13.87 -35.49 18.94
N LEU A 512 -14.26 -34.48 18.15
CA LEU A 512 -13.70 -33.13 18.16
C LEU A 512 -14.82 -32.11 18.37
N ARG A 513 -14.58 -31.13 19.24
CA ARG A 513 -15.45 -29.96 19.42
C ARG A 513 -14.64 -28.69 19.18
N ILE A 514 -15.01 -27.94 18.14
CA ILE A 514 -14.32 -26.72 17.70
C ILE A 514 -15.25 -25.55 17.96
N MET A 515 -14.80 -24.58 18.75
CA MET A 515 -15.58 -23.41 19.15
C MET A 515 -14.79 -22.15 18.85
N PHE A 516 -15.46 -21.14 18.30
CA PHE A 516 -14.85 -19.83 18.07
C PHE A 516 -15.90 -18.73 18.02
N GLU A 517 -15.47 -17.50 18.26
CA GLU A 517 -16.30 -16.32 18.08
C GLU A 517 -15.97 -15.68 16.73
N ALA A 518 -16.97 -15.41 15.89
CA ALA A 518 -16.75 -14.76 14.61
C ALA A 518 -17.74 -13.65 14.30
N ASN A 519 -17.22 -12.62 13.63
CA ASN A 519 -17.99 -11.67 12.84
C ASN A 519 -17.91 -12.09 11.37
N ARG A 520 -19.06 -12.26 10.71
CA ARG A 520 -19.14 -12.71 9.32
C ARG A 520 -20.14 -11.83 8.54
N PRO A 521 -19.69 -10.75 7.90
CA PRO A 521 -20.55 -9.94 7.02
C PRO A 521 -20.88 -10.71 5.73
N GLU A 522 -22.00 -10.41 5.08
CA GLU A 522 -22.29 -10.96 3.75
C GLU A 522 -21.38 -10.28 2.70
N PRO A 523 -20.76 -11.01 1.74
CA PRO A 523 -20.93 -12.42 1.34
C PRO A 523 -19.83 -13.37 1.88
N SER A 524 -19.17 -13.02 2.99
CA SER A 524 -18.07 -13.84 3.49
C SER A 524 -18.51 -15.19 4.06
N VAL A 525 -17.65 -16.20 4.02
CA VAL A 525 -17.89 -17.57 4.49
C VAL A 525 -16.66 -18.03 5.28
N ILE A 526 -16.89 -18.81 6.34
CA ILE A 526 -15.85 -19.46 7.13
C ILE A 526 -16.09 -20.96 7.05
N ASP A 527 -15.20 -21.69 6.37
CA ASP A 527 -15.24 -23.14 6.33
C ASP A 527 -14.22 -23.72 7.31
N ILE A 528 -14.65 -24.71 8.08
CA ILE A 528 -13.80 -25.41 9.05
C ILE A 528 -13.52 -26.79 8.51
N TYR A 529 -12.25 -27.15 8.50
CA TYR A 529 -11.78 -28.46 8.15
C TYR A 529 -10.95 -29.05 9.29
N TYR A 530 -10.97 -30.36 9.41
CA TYR A 530 -10.19 -31.09 10.40
C TYR A 530 -9.47 -32.27 9.73
N LYS A 531 -8.35 -32.66 10.33
CA LYS A 531 -7.51 -33.74 9.86
C LYS A 531 -7.07 -34.54 11.07
N ILE A 532 -7.23 -35.86 11.02
CA ILE A 532 -6.89 -36.78 12.11
C ILE A 532 -6.02 -37.92 11.58
N SER A 533 -5.12 -38.43 12.43
CA SER A 533 -4.44 -39.70 12.18
C SER A 533 -5.07 -40.76 13.05
N SER A 534 -5.83 -41.63 12.40
CA SER A 534 -6.52 -42.76 13.03
C SER A 534 -5.52 -43.85 13.42
N GLU A 535 -5.82 -44.61 14.48
CA GLU A 535 -5.03 -45.76 14.87
C GLU A 535 -4.94 -46.79 13.72
N GLY A 536 -3.71 -47.12 13.31
CA GLY A 536 -3.44 -48.02 12.20
C GLY A 536 -3.25 -47.33 10.84
N ASP A 537 -3.44 -46.02 10.73
CA ASP A 537 -3.03 -45.27 9.54
C ASP A 537 -1.51 -45.18 9.48
N VAL A 538 -0.93 -45.66 8.38
CA VAL A 538 0.53 -45.71 8.14
C VAL A 538 1.03 -44.56 7.26
N ARG A 539 0.11 -43.73 6.74
CA ARG A 539 0.46 -42.55 5.94
C ARG A 539 1.15 -41.50 6.80
N ASP A 540 1.97 -40.66 6.18
CA ASP A 540 2.46 -39.46 6.86
C ASP A 540 1.26 -38.59 7.23
N PHE A 541 1.34 -37.90 8.37
CA PHE A 541 0.31 -36.96 8.76
C PHE A 541 0.11 -35.92 7.67
N ASP A 542 1.16 -35.47 6.99
CA ASP A 542 1.05 -34.41 5.98
C ASP A 542 0.29 -34.87 4.71
N ASP A 543 0.25 -36.17 4.42
CA ASP A 543 -0.46 -36.74 3.26
C ASP A 543 -1.96 -36.99 3.49
N ILE A 544 -2.42 -36.97 4.76
CA ILE A 544 -3.83 -37.24 5.07
C ILE A 544 -4.72 -36.06 4.60
N PRO A 545 -5.82 -36.27 3.86
CA PRO A 545 -6.70 -35.18 3.46
C PRO A 545 -7.45 -34.55 4.63
N TYR A 546 -7.82 -33.28 4.45
CA TYR A 546 -8.72 -32.60 5.36
C TYR A 546 -10.18 -33.00 5.09
N VAL A 547 -10.98 -33.05 6.14
CA VAL A 547 -12.43 -33.30 6.06
C VAL A 547 -13.16 -32.05 6.50
N LYS A 548 -14.16 -31.63 5.71
CA LYS A 548 -14.98 -30.47 6.03
C LYS A 548 -15.91 -30.77 7.22
N GLY A 549 -15.89 -29.91 8.23
CA GLY A 549 -16.82 -29.94 9.35
C GLY A 549 -18.17 -29.35 8.95
N THR A 550 -19.25 -29.95 9.47
CA THR A 550 -20.61 -29.43 9.31
C THR A 550 -21.00 -28.61 10.53
N LEU A 551 -21.51 -27.41 10.30
CA LEU A 551 -22.01 -26.55 11.37
C LEU A 551 -23.39 -27.05 11.81
N GLU A 552 -23.59 -27.20 13.12
CA GLU A 552 -24.84 -27.74 13.69
C GLU A 552 -26.00 -26.74 13.65
N VAL A 553 -25.69 -25.44 13.64
CA VAL A 553 -26.67 -24.34 13.68
C VAL A 553 -26.46 -23.41 12.49
N SER A 554 -27.54 -22.96 11.84
CA SER A 554 -27.44 -22.01 10.72
C SER A 554 -26.69 -20.74 11.13
N ASP A 555 -25.71 -20.35 10.31
CA ASP A 555 -24.94 -19.14 10.49
C ASP A 555 -25.65 -17.93 9.87
N ASN A 556 -25.91 -16.88 10.65
CA ASN A 556 -26.50 -15.63 10.16
C ASN A 556 -25.41 -14.58 9.89
N PRO A 557 -25.50 -13.79 8.80
CA PRO A 557 -24.55 -12.71 8.56
C PRO A 557 -24.66 -11.61 9.63
N ASP A 558 -23.54 -10.99 9.96
CA ASP A 558 -23.44 -9.87 10.90
C ASP A 558 -22.64 -8.72 10.27
N GLU A 559 -23.34 -7.66 9.84
CA GLU A 559 -22.73 -6.47 9.24
C GLU A 559 -22.00 -5.57 10.26
N ASN A 560 -22.34 -5.71 11.55
CA ASN A 560 -21.65 -4.96 12.60
C ASN A 560 -20.30 -5.63 12.94
N ARG A 561 -19.21 -4.99 12.50
CA ARG A 561 -17.82 -5.46 12.66
C ARG A 561 -17.37 -5.72 14.10
N ASP A 562 -18.07 -5.17 15.09
CA ASP A 562 -17.77 -5.34 16.51
C ASP A 562 -18.58 -6.46 17.18
N LEU A 563 -19.60 -6.98 16.49
CA LEU A 563 -20.43 -8.08 16.98
C LEU A 563 -19.83 -9.41 16.56
N PHE A 564 -19.41 -10.20 17.57
CA PHE A 564 -18.92 -11.55 17.39
C PHE A 564 -19.91 -12.54 18.00
N ARG A 565 -20.31 -13.55 17.22
CA ARG A 565 -21.17 -14.65 17.68
C ARG A 565 -20.38 -15.94 17.81
N GLU A 566 -20.67 -16.70 18.85
CA GLU A 566 -20.11 -18.03 19.06
C GLU A 566 -20.63 -19.02 18.00
N ARG A 567 -19.73 -19.80 17.42
CA ARG A 567 -19.99 -20.89 16.49
C ARG A 567 -19.33 -22.15 17.02
N GLU A 568 -20.03 -23.27 16.86
CA GLU A 568 -19.63 -24.56 17.39
C GLU A 568 -19.78 -25.66 16.33
N TYR A 569 -18.75 -26.48 16.20
CA TYR A 569 -18.72 -27.67 15.37
C TYR A 569 -18.42 -28.86 16.26
N THR A 570 -19.37 -29.79 16.38
CA THR A 570 -19.18 -31.04 17.10
C THR A 570 -19.13 -32.18 16.10
N ILE A 571 -17.98 -32.85 16.03
CA ILE A 571 -17.69 -33.95 15.11
C ILE A 571 -17.55 -35.20 15.97
N SER A 572 -18.50 -36.13 15.85
CA SER A 572 -18.57 -37.36 16.64
C SER A 572 -18.44 -38.60 15.77
N GLY A 573 -18.12 -39.75 16.38
CA GLY A 573 -18.02 -41.02 15.67
C GLY A 573 -16.74 -41.16 14.84
N LEU A 574 -15.68 -40.45 15.21
CA LEU A 574 -14.38 -40.56 14.57
C LEU A 574 -13.68 -41.84 15.04
N SER A 575 -12.91 -42.47 14.16
CA SER A 575 -11.96 -43.52 14.54
C SER A 575 -10.98 -42.97 15.58
N ALA A 576 -10.59 -43.80 16.55
CA ALA A 576 -9.67 -43.41 17.62
C ALA A 576 -8.42 -42.73 17.03
N PHE A 577 -8.11 -41.52 17.49
CA PHE A 577 -6.99 -40.72 16.98
C PHE A 577 -6.18 -40.13 18.13
N SER A 578 -4.87 -40.03 17.93
CA SER A 578 -3.95 -39.35 18.86
C SER A 578 -3.38 -38.06 18.28
N ASN A 579 -3.53 -37.81 16.97
CA ASN A 579 -3.06 -36.59 16.34
C ASN A 579 -4.18 -35.93 15.56
N CYS A 580 -4.31 -34.60 15.68
CA CYS A 580 -5.25 -33.83 14.89
C CYS A 580 -4.72 -32.43 14.53
N ALA A 581 -5.29 -31.84 13.49
CA ALA A 581 -5.08 -30.45 13.08
C ALA A 581 -6.36 -29.85 12.53
N ILE A 582 -6.56 -28.55 12.71
CA ILE A 582 -7.72 -27.80 12.23
C ILE A 582 -7.26 -26.76 11.21
N LYS A 583 -8.03 -26.61 10.14
CA LYS A 583 -7.89 -25.58 9.11
C LYS A 583 -9.15 -24.72 9.10
N MET A 584 -8.99 -23.40 9.13
CA MET A 584 -10.06 -22.45 8.87
C MET A 584 -9.79 -21.78 7.53
N GLU A 585 -10.72 -21.88 6.60
CA GLU A 585 -10.65 -21.24 5.30
C GLU A 585 -11.65 -20.08 5.26
N PHE A 586 -11.14 -18.89 4.98
CA PHE A 586 -11.93 -17.66 4.89
C PHE A 586 -12.16 -17.33 3.42
N ARG A 587 -13.43 -17.28 3.01
CA ARG A 587 -13.80 -16.98 1.62
C ARG A 587 -14.69 -15.77 1.57
N SER A 588 -14.56 -14.96 0.52
CA SER A 588 -15.49 -13.85 0.25
C SER A 588 -15.36 -13.44 -1.22
N THR A 589 -16.47 -13.04 -1.83
CA THR A 589 -16.47 -12.37 -3.14
C THR A 589 -16.22 -10.86 -3.01
N SER A 590 -16.24 -10.33 -1.79
CA SER A 590 -15.88 -8.94 -1.48
C SER A 590 -14.61 -8.88 -0.62
N THR A 591 -13.76 -7.91 -0.93
CA THR A 591 -12.51 -7.65 -0.19
C THR A 591 -12.68 -6.54 0.86
N THR A 592 -13.82 -5.83 0.85
CA THR A 592 -14.21 -4.88 1.91
C THR A 592 -14.94 -5.61 3.05
N GLU A 593 -15.76 -6.59 2.70
CA GLU A 593 -16.52 -7.43 3.65
C GLU A 593 -15.75 -8.71 3.95
N VAL A 594 -15.01 -8.68 5.06
CA VAL A 594 -14.09 -9.75 5.47
C VAL A 594 -14.51 -10.37 6.80
N PRO A 595 -14.46 -11.71 6.94
CA PRO A 595 -14.77 -12.38 8.19
C PRO A 595 -13.64 -12.16 9.19
N ARG A 596 -13.99 -12.15 10.49
CA ARG A 596 -13.04 -11.99 11.60
C ARG A 596 -13.33 -13.03 12.65
N VAL A 597 -12.29 -13.67 13.17
CA VAL A 597 -12.39 -14.70 14.21
C VAL A 597 -11.59 -14.30 15.43
N ARG A 598 -12.09 -14.65 16.61
CA ARG A 598 -11.37 -14.60 17.88
C ARG A 598 -11.73 -15.81 18.75
N ASN A 599 -10.94 -16.04 19.80
CA ASN A 599 -11.21 -17.03 20.84
C ASN A 599 -11.40 -18.48 20.32
N LEU A 600 -10.59 -18.91 19.34
CA LEU A 600 -10.59 -20.30 18.87
C LEU A 600 -10.23 -21.28 20.00
N ARG A 601 -11.05 -22.30 20.19
CA ARG A 601 -10.86 -23.40 21.14
C ARG A 601 -11.13 -24.71 20.42
N VAL A 602 -10.24 -25.67 20.61
CA VAL A 602 -10.36 -27.03 20.04
C VAL A 602 -10.28 -28.02 21.20
N LEU A 603 -11.29 -28.86 21.33
CA LEU A 603 -11.42 -29.86 22.39
C LEU A 603 -11.48 -31.25 21.74
N ALA A 604 -10.58 -32.14 22.14
CA ALA A 604 -10.68 -33.55 21.81
C ALA A 604 -11.43 -34.28 22.92
N LEU A 605 -12.43 -35.08 22.54
CA LEU A 605 -13.35 -35.74 23.46
C LEU A 605 -13.29 -37.25 23.24
N ALA A 606 -13.36 -38.01 24.34
CA ALA A 606 -13.63 -39.44 24.32
C ALA A 606 -15.13 -39.60 24.64
N LEU A 607 -15.94 -39.72 23.59
CA LEU A 607 -17.39 -39.96 23.67
C LEU A 607 -17.70 -41.43 23.42
#